data_AF-A0A433UFD2-F1
#
_entry.id   AF-A0A433UFD2-F1
#
_cell.length_a   1.000
_cell.length_b   1.000
_cell.length_c   1.000
_cell.angle_alpha   90.00
_cell.angle_beta   90.00
_cell.angle_gamma   90.00
#
_symmetry.space_group_name_H-M   'P 1'
#
loop_
_entity.id
_entity.type
_entity.pdbx_description
1 polymer ?
#
loop_
_entity_poly.entity_id
_entity_poly.type
_entity_poly.pdbx_seq_one_letter_code
_entity_poly.pdbx_strand_id
1 'polypeptide(L)'
;MDIIYNADSDKSISGKYLNPEGWWDIEVQPIYRRVSGGSTSSITDKDLSITRYIEAQIATDLQINEIVYFRQISPVLNYSIPAGSQFVQEDNVFKTQTDGATKTITISSTIPSRTIDITLVGTIKQEPSTDIFNDYVSGSLSKHCSDAVDSRVIGKSNTTAWNLYATQSHTSSTYLRNTNFWCADLVNKLTCISPWNSQSGAALGITLITPRHFIACGHGGNYATGTTVRFVASDNTVVARTVIASKIHPQYSIDSADITICCLSSELPSDIVPCKLLPSNINSYLPNLSALYLIPSLCLDAQEKGLILDLYTLSTQALFRFSTKRNNFTETIIGGDSGNPQFLIINNQLVLIGVWSTSAGSTAQSTNLSQQLSAINQLILDVDALAGISTGYQVSTVDLSEFPTY
;
A
#
# COMPACT_ATOMS: atom_id res chain seq x y z
N MET A 1 11.09 14.81 26.84
CA MET A 1 9.64 14.91 26.56
C MET A 1 9.14 13.52 26.77
N ASP A 2 8.19 13.36 27.66
CA ASP A 2 7.77 12.05 28.13
C ASP A 2 6.39 11.79 27.55
N ILE A 3 6.26 10.72 26.79
CA ILE A 3 4.98 10.29 26.21
C ILE A 3 4.53 9.08 27.03
N ILE A 4 3.34 9.17 27.61
CA ILE A 4 2.71 8.07 28.33
C ILE A 4 1.62 7.50 27.43
N TYR A 5 1.78 6.24 27.00
CA TYR A 5 0.74 5.52 26.27
C TYR A 5 0.04 4.52 27.21
N ASN A 6 -1.27 4.70 27.37
CA ASN A 6 -2.13 3.79 28.13
C ASN A 6 -2.98 2.97 27.16
N ALA A 7 -2.70 1.67 27.08
CA ALA A 7 -3.39 0.77 26.15
C ALA A 7 -4.89 0.60 26.46
N ASP A 8 -5.33 0.98 27.66
CA ASP A 8 -6.69 0.75 28.16
C ASP A 8 -7.75 1.77 27.70
N SER A 9 -7.35 3.01 27.39
CA SER A 9 -8.29 4.08 27.01
C SER A 9 -8.52 4.19 25.51
N ASP A 10 -7.63 3.61 24.70
CA ASP A 10 -7.60 3.81 23.25
C ASP A 10 -7.83 2.50 22.49
N LYS A 11 -8.98 1.86 22.72
CA LYS A 11 -9.43 0.66 21.97
C LYS A 11 -9.53 0.88 20.44
N SER A 12 -9.24 2.07 19.91
CA SER A 12 -9.35 2.38 18.49
C SER A 12 -8.29 3.35 17.93
N ILE A 13 -7.19 3.64 18.62
CA ILE A 13 -6.28 4.71 18.14
C ILE A 13 -4.89 4.16 17.87
N SER A 14 -4.62 3.89 16.59
CA SER A 14 -3.30 4.20 16.00
C SER A 14 -3.05 5.69 16.23
N GLY A 15 -2.41 6.06 17.33
CA GLY A 15 -2.21 7.45 17.71
C GLY A 15 -0.96 8.01 17.03
N LYS A 16 -1.12 8.96 16.10
CA LYS A 16 0.01 9.80 15.65
C LYS A 16 0.30 10.82 16.73
N TYR A 17 1.42 10.66 17.43
CA TYR A 17 1.93 11.70 18.32
C TYR A 17 2.79 12.67 17.55
N LEU A 18 2.16 13.74 17.08
CA LEU A 18 2.87 14.91 16.57
C LEU A 18 3.55 15.59 17.75
N ASN A 19 4.89 15.55 17.77
CA ASN A 19 5.64 16.47 18.61
C ASN A 19 5.25 17.91 18.20
N PRO A 20 4.98 18.84 19.14
CA PRO A 20 4.73 20.25 18.84
C PRO A 20 5.81 20.92 17.96
N GLU A 21 7.02 20.35 17.88
CA GLU A 21 8.09 20.82 17.00
C GLU A 21 8.11 20.15 15.59
N GLY A 22 7.31 19.10 15.33
CA GLY A 22 7.10 18.49 14.00
C GLY A 22 8.25 17.64 13.43
N TRP A 23 9.09 17.02 14.28
CA TRP A 23 10.30 16.32 13.83
C TRP A 23 10.14 14.82 13.59
N TRP A 24 9.18 14.18 14.25
CA TRP A 24 8.95 12.74 14.16
C TRP A 24 7.49 12.37 14.42
N ASP A 25 7.08 11.21 13.91
CA ASP A 25 5.82 10.51 14.23
C ASP A 25 6.13 9.10 14.72
N ILE A 26 5.37 8.57 15.67
CA ILE A 26 5.49 7.19 16.13
C ILE A 26 4.13 6.52 16.01
N GLU A 27 4.09 5.35 15.37
CA GLU A 27 2.89 4.52 15.35
C GLU A 27 3.03 3.40 16.38
N VAL A 28 2.16 3.41 17.37
CA VAL A 28 2.04 2.34 18.38
C VAL A 28 0.71 1.61 18.18
N GLN A 29 0.74 0.28 18.20
CA GLN A 29 -0.42 -0.58 18.11
C GLN A 29 -0.50 -1.56 19.28
N PRO A 30 -1.70 -1.75 19.86
CA PRO A 30 -1.90 -2.81 20.85
C PRO A 30 -1.88 -4.19 20.19
N ILE A 31 -1.20 -5.14 20.83
CA ILE A 31 -1.27 -6.57 20.54
C ILE A 31 -1.94 -7.24 21.73
N TYR A 32 -3.00 -7.99 21.48
CA TYR A 32 -3.65 -8.77 22.52
C TYR A 32 -3.06 -10.19 22.57
N ARG A 33 -2.79 -10.69 23.77
CA ARG A 33 -2.31 -12.05 23.99
C ARG A 33 -2.96 -12.63 25.24
N ARG A 34 -3.36 -13.90 25.19
CA ARG A 34 -3.78 -14.62 26.39
C ARG A 34 -2.57 -14.91 27.30
N VAL A 35 -2.72 -14.57 28.57
CA VAL A 35 -1.77 -14.90 29.64
C VAL A 35 -2.19 -16.19 30.34
N SER A 36 -3.44 -16.27 30.82
CA SER A 36 -3.94 -17.42 31.58
C SER A 36 -5.47 -17.47 31.61
N GLY A 37 -6.03 -18.53 32.20
CA GLY A 37 -7.46 -18.63 32.50
C GLY A 37 -8.39 -18.69 31.29
N GLY A 38 -9.69 -18.69 31.54
CA GLY A 38 -10.73 -18.62 30.51
C GLY A 38 -10.89 -19.83 29.63
N SER A 39 -12.00 -19.84 28.88
CA SER A 39 -12.26 -20.80 27.79
C SER A 39 -11.90 -20.19 26.44
N THR A 40 -11.67 -21.04 25.45
CA THR A 40 -11.26 -20.64 24.10
C THR A 40 -12.19 -21.26 23.07
N SER A 41 -12.60 -20.48 22.07
CA SER A 41 -13.30 -21.00 20.90
C SER A 41 -12.74 -20.38 19.61
N SER A 42 -12.71 -21.18 18.54
CA SER A 42 -12.46 -20.67 17.20
C SER A 42 -13.77 -20.17 16.62
N ILE A 43 -13.78 -18.94 16.14
CA ILE A 43 -14.93 -18.34 15.47
C ILE A 43 -14.51 -17.81 14.09
N THR A 44 -15.50 -17.71 13.22
CA THR A 44 -15.37 -17.03 11.93
C THR A 44 -16.27 -15.80 11.95
N ASP A 45 -15.70 -14.64 11.63
CA ASP A 45 -16.45 -13.42 11.35
C ASP A 45 -16.20 -13.02 9.91
N LYS A 46 -17.16 -13.38 9.04
CA LYS A 46 -17.05 -13.24 7.59
C LYS A 46 -15.75 -13.85 7.05
N ASP A 47 -14.79 -13.02 6.63
CA ASP A 47 -13.51 -13.43 6.08
C ASP A 47 -12.39 -13.54 7.14
N LEU A 48 -12.67 -13.36 8.43
CA LEU A 48 -11.69 -13.47 9.52
C LEU A 48 -11.79 -14.79 10.25
N SER A 49 -10.64 -15.42 10.53
CA SER A 49 -10.50 -16.49 11.52
C SER A 49 -9.99 -15.90 12.83
N ILE A 50 -10.77 -16.08 13.89
CA ILE A 50 -10.54 -15.44 15.19
C ILE A 50 -10.52 -16.51 16.29
N THR A 51 -9.64 -16.32 17.27
CA THR A 51 -9.72 -17.02 18.56
C THR A 51 -10.40 -16.12 19.57
N ARG A 52 -11.58 -16.55 20.05
CA ARG A 52 -12.30 -15.87 21.13
C ARG A 52 -11.90 -16.46 22.47
N TYR A 53 -11.59 -15.58 23.40
CA TYR A 53 -11.29 -15.88 24.79
C TYR A 53 -12.41 -15.34 25.67
N ILE A 54 -12.95 -16.17 26.56
CA ILE A 54 -13.99 -15.78 27.53
C ILE A 54 -13.44 -15.95 28.93
N GLU A 55 -13.59 -14.91 29.76
CA GLU A 55 -13.08 -14.88 31.13
C GLU A 55 -11.58 -15.24 31.24
N ALA A 56 -10.78 -14.73 30.29
CA ALA A 56 -9.34 -14.95 30.28
C ALA A 56 -8.59 -13.72 30.81
N GLN A 57 -7.39 -13.96 31.35
CA GLN A 57 -6.42 -12.89 31.54
C GLN A 57 -5.76 -12.58 30.20
N ILE A 58 -5.96 -11.36 29.72
CA ILE A 58 -5.39 -10.84 28.48
C ILE A 58 -4.33 -9.80 28.83
N ALA A 59 -3.16 -9.95 28.23
CA ALA A 59 -2.14 -8.93 28.16
C ALA A 59 -2.39 -8.06 26.94
N THR A 60 -2.35 -6.75 27.13
CA THR A 60 -2.20 -5.79 26.04
C THR A 60 -0.71 -5.47 25.91
N ASP A 61 -0.05 -6.26 25.07
CA ASP A 61 1.29 -6.02 24.58
C ASP A 61 1.27 -4.81 23.62
N LEU A 62 2.42 -4.20 23.37
CA LEU A 62 2.52 -3.02 22.49
C LEU A 62 3.55 -3.26 21.40
N GLN A 63 3.17 -2.90 20.18
CA GLN A 63 4.01 -2.89 18.98
C GLN A 63 4.28 -1.44 18.57
N ILE A 64 5.54 -1.01 18.54
CA ILE A 64 5.92 0.21 17.82
C ILE A 64 6.24 -0.22 16.40
N ASN A 65 5.44 0.25 15.46
CA ASN A 65 5.58 -0.08 14.04
C ASN A 65 6.58 0.81 13.33
N GLU A 66 6.70 2.06 13.78
CA GLU A 66 7.53 3.04 13.09
C GLU A 66 7.89 4.24 13.97
N ILE A 67 9.02 4.87 13.60
CA ILE A 67 9.42 6.21 14.01
C ILE A 67 9.72 6.98 12.71
N VAL A 68 8.76 7.75 12.20
CA VAL A 68 8.90 8.59 11.00
C VAL A 68 9.77 9.80 11.34
N TYR A 69 10.62 10.25 10.42
CA TYR A 69 11.33 11.53 10.53
C TYR A 69 10.92 12.50 9.43
N PHE A 70 10.56 13.72 9.79
CA PHE A 70 10.10 14.74 8.82
C PHE A 70 11.24 15.40 8.02
N ARG A 71 12.52 15.12 8.34
CA ARG A 71 13.67 15.75 7.68
C ARG A 71 14.80 14.76 7.42
N GLN A 72 14.67 13.87 6.43
CA GLN A 72 15.72 13.17 5.62
C GLN A 72 17.08 12.77 6.24
N ILE A 73 17.27 12.85 7.54
CA ILE A 73 18.45 12.45 8.28
C ILE A 73 17.97 11.20 9.00
N SER A 74 18.42 10.02 8.56
CA SER A 74 18.20 8.79 9.31
C SER A 74 19.02 8.88 10.59
N PRO A 75 18.42 9.19 11.76
CA PRO A 75 19.23 9.28 12.96
C PRO A 75 19.62 7.88 13.41
N VAL A 76 20.77 7.78 14.08
CA VAL A 76 21.11 6.54 14.79
C VAL A 76 20.21 6.45 16.00
N LEU A 77 19.28 5.50 15.97
CA LEU A 77 18.36 5.22 17.05
C LEU A 77 19.04 4.37 18.11
N ASN A 78 19.05 4.87 19.34
CA ASN A 78 19.49 4.10 20.50
C ASN A 78 18.29 3.80 21.40
N TYR A 79 18.26 2.58 21.92
CA TYR A 79 17.19 2.09 22.78
C TYR A 79 17.75 1.60 24.11
N SER A 80 17.05 1.90 25.20
CA SER A 80 17.29 1.31 26.52
C SER A 80 16.02 0.65 27.02
N ILE A 81 16.19 -0.53 27.64
CA ILE A 81 15.10 -1.47 27.92
C ILE A 81 15.20 -1.96 29.38
N PRO A 82 14.08 -2.02 30.12
CA PRO A 82 14.05 -2.62 31.44
C PRO A 82 14.34 -4.14 31.39
N ALA A 83 15.14 -4.64 32.33
CA ALA A 83 15.47 -6.06 32.47
C ALA A 83 14.20 -6.94 32.53
N GLY A 84 14.20 -8.07 31.79
CA GLY A 84 13.05 -8.99 31.71
C GLY A 84 12.10 -8.75 30.53
N SER A 85 12.32 -7.71 29.72
CA SER A 85 11.58 -7.49 28.47
C SER A 85 12.28 -8.19 27.30
N GLN A 86 11.54 -8.97 26.50
CA GLN A 86 12.07 -9.52 25.26
C GLN A 86 11.82 -8.53 24.11
N PHE A 87 12.90 -8.16 23.43
CA PHE A 87 12.88 -7.43 22.16
C PHE A 87 13.15 -8.43 21.04
N VAL A 88 12.28 -8.42 20.03
CA VAL A 88 12.60 -9.01 18.74
C VAL A 88 12.73 -7.82 17.79
N GLN A 89 13.96 -7.39 17.52
CA GLN A 89 14.22 -6.49 16.41
C GLN A 89 14.27 -7.35 15.15
N GLU A 90 13.10 -7.65 14.64
CA GLU A 90 12.96 -7.90 13.22
C GLU A 90 12.51 -6.55 12.67
N ASP A 91 13.29 -5.99 11.74
CA ASP A 91 12.65 -5.15 10.74
C ASP A 91 12.02 -3.83 11.28
N ASN A 92 12.68 -3.17 12.24
CA ASN A 92 12.25 -1.91 12.88
C ASN A 92 10.93 -1.97 13.67
N VAL A 93 10.41 -3.17 13.93
CA VAL A 93 9.20 -3.37 14.74
C VAL A 93 9.61 -3.68 16.18
N PHE A 94 9.13 -2.91 17.16
CA PHE A 94 9.40 -3.15 18.58
C PHE A 94 8.20 -3.79 19.24
N LYS A 95 8.36 -5.01 19.76
CA LYS A 95 7.33 -5.69 20.55
C LYS A 95 7.73 -5.72 22.01
N THR A 96 6.80 -5.33 22.88
CA THR A 96 6.94 -5.54 24.32
C THR A 96 6.01 -6.64 24.77
N GLN A 97 6.55 -7.67 25.44
CA GLN A 97 5.73 -8.59 26.22
C GLN A 97 5.57 -7.98 27.61
N THR A 98 4.34 -7.57 27.95
CA THR A 98 4.02 -7.09 29.30
C THR A 98 3.75 -8.27 30.23
N ASP A 99 4.28 -8.17 31.45
CA ASP A 99 3.98 -8.97 32.63
C ASP A 99 3.04 -8.21 33.59
N GLY A 100 2.45 -7.09 33.12
CA GLY A 100 1.63 -6.18 33.93
C GLY A 100 2.42 -5.03 34.55
N ALA A 101 3.74 -4.93 34.29
CA ALA A 101 4.56 -3.81 34.73
C ALA A 101 4.63 -2.68 33.68
N THR A 102 4.74 -1.43 34.16
CA THR A 102 5.06 -0.27 33.32
C THR A 102 6.48 -0.40 32.76
N LYS A 103 6.64 -0.22 31.44
CA LYS A 103 7.94 -0.30 30.76
C LYS A 103 8.23 1.01 30.04
N THR A 104 9.31 1.68 30.41
CA THR A 104 9.78 2.87 29.68
C THR A 104 10.82 2.46 28.65
N ILE A 105 10.55 2.77 27.40
CA ILE A 105 11.49 2.68 26.28
C ILE A 105 12.04 4.09 26.04
N THR A 106 13.34 4.25 26.20
CA THR A 106 14.03 5.48 25.78
C THR A 106 14.42 5.37 24.33
N ILE A 107 14.08 6.37 23.52
CA ILE A 107 14.46 6.51 22.12
C ILE A 107 15.31 7.78 21.97
N SER A 108 16.55 7.62 21.55
CA SER A 108 17.46 8.75 21.31
C SER A 108 17.86 8.85 19.85
N SER A 109 17.80 10.07 19.30
CA SER A 109 18.40 10.47 18.01
C SER A 109 19.72 11.19 18.28
N THR A 110 20.74 10.88 17.49
CA THR A 110 22.05 11.55 17.55
C THR A 110 22.11 12.87 16.77
N ILE A 111 21.19 13.11 15.82
CA ILE A 111 21.24 14.30 14.94
C ILE A 111 19.81 14.78 14.60
N PRO A 112 19.39 15.97 15.09
CA PRO A 112 19.96 16.69 16.23
C PRO A 112 19.83 15.85 17.51
N SER A 113 20.80 15.95 18.42
CA SER A 113 20.81 15.15 19.67
C SER A 113 19.54 15.41 20.49
N ARG A 114 18.63 14.44 20.49
CA ARG A 114 17.33 14.50 21.17
C ARG A 114 17.01 13.14 21.77
N THR A 115 16.48 13.13 22.99
CA THR A 115 16.00 11.92 23.67
C THR A 115 14.52 12.08 23.99
N ILE A 116 13.76 11.01 23.74
CA ILE A 116 12.35 10.89 24.05
C ILE A 116 12.18 9.62 24.87
N ASP A 117 11.48 9.74 25.99
CA ASP A 117 11.10 8.59 26.78
C ASP A 117 9.64 8.25 26.44
N ILE A 118 9.45 7.05 25.91
CA ILE A 118 8.14 6.47 25.62
C ILE A 118 7.84 5.49 26.73
N THR A 119 6.92 5.85 27.60
CA THR A 119 6.43 4.94 28.63
C THR A 119 5.27 4.14 28.06
N LEU A 120 5.53 2.86 27.81
CA LEU A 120 4.56 1.86 27.40
C LEU A 120 4.00 1.19 28.65
N VAL A 121 2.70 1.38 28.90
CA VAL A 121 1.98 0.70 29.97
C VAL A 121 1.16 -0.42 29.36
N GLY A 122 1.73 -1.62 29.32
CA GLY A 122 0.97 -2.82 28.98
C GLY A 122 0.20 -3.30 30.20
N THR A 123 -1.08 -3.60 30.05
CA THR A 123 -1.96 -4.04 31.15
C THR A 123 -2.29 -5.52 31.04
N ILE A 124 -2.40 -6.20 32.19
CA ILE A 124 -3.02 -7.53 32.26
C ILE A 124 -4.37 -7.37 32.92
N LYS A 125 -5.42 -7.79 32.23
CA LYS A 125 -6.79 -7.68 32.73
C LYS A 125 -7.56 -8.97 32.54
N GLN A 126 -8.47 -9.19 33.47
CA GLN A 126 -9.54 -10.17 33.30
C GLN A 126 -10.56 -9.58 32.33
N GLU A 127 -10.61 -10.10 31.11
CA GLU A 127 -11.55 -9.64 30.10
C GLU A 127 -12.75 -10.60 30.03
N PRO A 128 -13.99 -10.09 30.00
CA PRO A 128 -15.18 -10.94 29.87
C PRO A 128 -15.19 -11.65 28.50
N SER A 129 -14.74 -10.97 27.45
CA SER A 129 -14.53 -11.54 26.12
C SER A 129 -13.45 -10.76 25.38
N THR A 130 -12.57 -11.44 24.64
CA THR A 130 -11.59 -10.83 23.73
C THR A 130 -11.39 -11.69 22.49
N ASP A 131 -11.38 -11.03 21.34
CA ASP A 131 -11.19 -11.65 20.04
C ASP A 131 -9.78 -11.33 19.52
N ILE A 132 -9.02 -12.37 19.19
CA ILE A 132 -7.68 -12.24 18.59
C ILE A 132 -7.75 -12.78 17.17
N PHE A 133 -7.40 -11.93 16.21
CA PHE A 133 -7.27 -12.32 14.80
C PHE A 133 -6.10 -13.29 14.62
N ASN A 134 -6.40 -14.42 13.97
CA ASN A 134 -5.40 -15.43 13.64
C ASN A 134 -4.93 -15.27 12.20
N ASP A 135 -5.87 -15.26 11.25
CA ASP A 135 -5.64 -15.23 9.80
C ASP A 135 -6.96 -14.93 9.07
N TYR A 136 -6.89 -14.71 7.76
CA TYR A 136 -8.06 -14.69 6.89
C TYR A 136 -8.58 -16.11 6.62
N VAL A 137 -9.89 -16.25 6.44
CA VAL A 137 -10.54 -17.53 6.13
C VAL A 137 -10.06 -18.04 4.77
N SER A 138 -9.68 -19.32 4.71
CA SER A 138 -9.29 -19.97 3.45
C SER A 138 -10.38 -19.86 2.39
N GLY A 139 -9.99 -19.46 1.18
CA GLY A 139 -10.92 -19.21 0.07
C GLY A 139 -11.57 -17.82 0.06
N SER A 140 -11.35 -16.99 1.08
CA SER A 140 -11.71 -15.57 1.02
C SER A 140 -10.77 -14.78 0.09
N LEU A 141 -11.25 -13.65 -0.45
CA LEU A 141 -10.42 -12.76 -1.25
C LEU A 141 -9.24 -12.18 -0.43
N SER A 142 -9.47 -11.83 0.84
CA SER A 142 -8.43 -11.33 1.74
C SER A 142 -7.28 -12.33 1.93
N LYS A 143 -7.59 -13.63 2.10
CA LYS A 143 -6.58 -14.68 2.17
C LYS A 143 -5.83 -14.83 0.85
N HIS A 144 -6.55 -14.83 -0.26
CA HIS A 144 -5.97 -14.96 -1.60
C HIS A 144 -4.98 -13.84 -1.93
N CYS A 145 -5.36 -12.58 -1.71
CA CYS A 145 -4.48 -11.43 -1.93
C CYS A 145 -3.24 -11.49 -1.03
N SER A 146 -3.42 -11.86 0.24
CA SER A 146 -2.33 -11.98 1.21
C SER A 146 -1.32 -13.05 0.80
N ASP A 147 -1.80 -14.24 0.42
CA ASP A 147 -0.98 -15.35 -0.04
C ASP A 147 -0.26 -15.04 -1.35
N ALA A 148 -0.91 -14.29 -2.25
CA ALA A 148 -0.31 -13.90 -3.52
C ALA A 148 0.95 -13.05 -3.34
N VAL A 149 1.00 -12.19 -2.33
CA VAL A 149 2.21 -11.44 -1.98
C VAL A 149 3.16 -12.29 -1.16
N ASP A 150 2.68 -12.93 -0.10
CA ASP A 150 3.52 -13.67 0.85
C ASP A 150 4.33 -14.78 0.17
N SER A 151 3.68 -15.58 -0.67
CA SER A 151 4.35 -16.66 -1.41
C SER A 151 5.48 -16.16 -2.31
N ARG A 152 5.40 -14.93 -2.83
CA ARG A 152 6.39 -14.35 -3.75
C ARG A 152 7.59 -13.72 -3.04
N VAL A 153 7.44 -13.30 -1.79
CA VAL A 153 8.51 -12.68 -1.01
C VAL A 153 9.26 -13.64 -0.10
N ILE A 154 8.77 -14.87 0.09
CA ILE A 154 9.47 -15.90 0.88
C ILE A 154 10.90 -16.07 0.38
N GLY A 155 11.86 -15.90 1.30
CA GLY A 155 13.29 -16.04 1.01
C GLY A 155 13.90 -14.94 0.13
N LYS A 156 13.16 -13.86 -0.17
CA LYS A 156 13.66 -12.74 -0.97
C LYS A 156 14.13 -11.59 -0.08
N SER A 157 15.10 -10.84 -0.59
CA SER A 157 15.62 -9.62 0.02
C SER A 157 15.40 -8.44 -0.92
N ASN A 158 15.16 -7.27 -0.34
CA ASN A 158 15.04 -6.01 -1.04
C ASN A 158 16.35 -5.56 -1.75
N THR A 159 17.49 -6.18 -1.44
CA THR A 159 18.75 -5.91 -2.13
C THR A 159 18.77 -6.39 -3.58
N THR A 160 17.97 -7.41 -3.92
CA THR A 160 17.97 -8.04 -5.26
C THR A 160 16.58 -8.12 -5.87
N ALA A 161 15.54 -8.23 -5.05
CA ALA A 161 14.17 -8.47 -5.52
C ALA A 161 13.28 -7.24 -5.56
N TRP A 162 13.84 -6.05 -5.33
CA TRP A 162 13.05 -4.82 -5.16
C TRP A 162 12.81 -4.05 -6.46
N ASN A 163 13.88 -3.84 -7.23
CA ASN A 163 13.80 -3.07 -8.48
C ASN A 163 13.08 -3.87 -9.56
N LEU A 164 12.12 -3.25 -10.25
CA LEU A 164 11.43 -3.83 -11.41
C LEU A 164 12.38 -4.08 -12.59
N TYR A 165 13.41 -3.24 -12.72
CA TYR A 165 14.42 -3.31 -13.77
C TYR A 165 15.80 -3.60 -13.17
N ALA A 166 16.52 -4.53 -13.78
CA ALA A 166 17.94 -4.77 -13.50
C ALA A 166 18.82 -3.69 -14.15
N THR A 167 18.38 -3.17 -15.31
CA THR A 167 18.99 -2.04 -16.00
C THR A 167 17.89 -1.06 -16.37
N GLN A 168 18.04 0.20 -15.98
CA GLN A 168 17.12 1.28 -16.31
C GLN A 168 17.90 2.50 -16.79
N SER A 169 17.57 3.00 -17.98
CA SER A 169 18.13 4.22 -18.53
C SER A 169 17.08 4.93 -19.38
N HIS A 170 16.57 6.04 -18.86
CA HIS A 170 15.61 6.88 -19.58
C HIS A 170 16.25 7.61 -20.77
N THR A 171 17.54 7.91 -20.72
CA THR A 171 18.25 8.60 -21.82
C THR A 171 18.38 7.70 -23.04
N SER A 172 18.82 6.45 -22.85
CA SER A 172 18.98 5.47 -23.93
C SER A 172 17.72 4.65 -24.22
N SER A 173 16.63 4.88 -23.48
CA SER A 173 15.40 4.06 -23.55
C SER A 173 15.70 2.56 -23.34
N THR A 174 16.54 2.23 -22.35
CA THR A 174 16.96 0.85 -22.07
C THR A 174 16.34 0.41 -20.76
N TYR A 175 15.54 -0.67 -20.81
CA TYR A 175 14.87 -1.23 -19.65
C TYR A 175 14.98 -2.75 -19.70
N LEU A 176 15.77 -3.35 -18.82
CA LEU A 176 15.91 -4.80 -18.68
C LEU A 176 15.17 -5.23 -17.42
N ARG A 177 14.13 -6.04 -17.56
CA ARG A 177 13.35 -6.60 -16.44
C ARG A 177 14.26 -7.37 -15.48
N ASN A 178 14.07 -7.14 -14.19
CA ASN A 178 14.80 -7.87 -13.16
C ASN A 178 14.16 -9.24 -12.95
N THR A 179 14.87 -10.31 -13.30
CA THR A 179 14.39 -11.69 -13.09
C THR A 179 14.31 -12.08 -11.62
N ASN A 180 15.02 -11.37 -10.73
CA ASN A 180 14.93 -11.56 -9.28
C ASN A 180 13.80 -10.76 -8.62
N PHE A 181 13.18 -9.82 -9.33
CA PHE A 181 12.07 -9.01 -8.83
C PHE A 181 11.04 -9.92 -8.14
N TRP A 182 10.53 -9.51 -6.98
CA TRP A 182 9.70 -10.42 -6.18
C TRP A 182 8.46 -10.87 -6.93
N CYS A 183 7.92 -10.01 -7.81
CA CYS A 183 6.78 -10.29 -8.69
C CYS A 183 7.18 -10.60 -10.15
N ALA A 184 8.40 -11.09 -10.39
CA ALA A 184 8.92 -11.34 -11.75
C ALA A 184 8.10 -12.38 -12.55
N ASP A 185 7.41 -13.29 -11.87
CA ASP A 185 6.54 -14.28 -12.51
C ASP A 185 5.32 -13.64 -13.19
N LEU A 186 4.97 -12.40 -12.83
CA LEU A 186 3.91 -11.60 -13.45
C LEU A 186 4.43 -10.58 -14.47
N VAL A 187 5.61 -10.81 -15.07
CA VAL A 187 6.25 -9.87 -16.02
C VAL A 187 5.34 -9.43 -17.16
N ASN A 188 4.47 -10.30 -17.65
CA ASN A 188 3.49 -9.98 -18.69
C ASN A 188 2.33 -9.09 -18.21
N LYS A 189 2.14 -8.93 -16.90
CA LYS A 189 1.15 -8.02 -16.30
C LYS A 189 1.78 -6.69 -15.89
N LEU A 190 3.08 -6.67 -15.61
CA LEU A 190 3.85 -5.46 -15.29
C LEU A 190 4.04 -4.52 -16.50
N THR A 191 3.60 -4.93 -17.69
CA THR A 191 3.71 -4.14 -18.93
C THR A 191 2.78 -2.93 -18.95
N CYS A 192 1.72 -2.90 -18.14
CA CYS A 192 0.84 -1.73 -18.02
C CYS A 192 1.51 -0.53 -17.34
N ILE A 193 2.65 -0.74 -16.66
CA ILE A 193 3.38 0.29 -15.91
C ILE A 193 4.37 0.94 -16.86
N SER A 194 4.24 2.26 -17.03
CA SER A 194 5.20 3.04 -17.80
C SER A 194 6.32 3.54 -16.90
N PRO A 195 7.60 3.25 -17.22
CA PRO A 195 8.72 3.79 -16.45
C PRO A 195 9.07 5.24 -16.82
N TRP A 196 8.40 5.84 -17.82
CA TRP A 196 8.82 7.16 -18.28
C TRP A 196 7.79 7.89 -19.14
N ASN A 197 7.66 9.20 -18.90
CA ASN A 197 6.95 10.15 -19.75
C ASN A 197 7.80 11.42 -20.00
N SER A 198 7.58 12.10 -21.12
CA SER A 198 8.34 13.32 -21.46
C SER A 198 7.89 14.58 -20.72
N GLN A 199 6.82 14.51 -19.92
CA GLN A 199 6.32 15.64 -19.13
C GLN A 199 7.10 15.79 -17.83
N SER A 200 7.53 14.68 -17.22
CA SER A 200 8.11 14.67 -15.87
C SER A 200 9.18 13.59 -15.65
N GLY A 201 9.58 12.89 -16.71
CA GLY A 201 10.60 11.85 -16.62
C GLY A 201 10.07 10.59 -15.95
N ALA A 202 10.69 10.20 -14.84
CA ALA A 202 10.28 9.07 -14.01
C ALA A 202 9.21 9.44 -12.95
N ALA A 203 8.97 10.74 -12.74
CA ALA A 203 7.89 11.22 -11.89
C ALA A 203 6.53 11.20 -12.64
N LEU A 204 5.44 11.45 -11.91
CA LEU A 204 4.06 11.38 -12.40
C LEU A 204 3.81 10.04 -13.10
N GLY A 205 3.86 8.96 -12.33
CA GLY A 205 3.61 7.62 -12.82
C GLY A 205 2.31 7.52 -13.60
N ILE A 206 2.27 6.60 -14.55
CA ILE A 206 1.08 6.36 -15.36
C ILE A 206 0.87 4.85 -15.54
N THR A 207 -0.39 4.46 -15.68
CA THR A 207 -0.77 3.05 -15.80
C THR A 207 -1.77 2.84 -16.92
N LEU A 208 -1.51 1.86 -17.78
CA LEU A 208 -2.37 1.51 -18.91
C LEU A 208 -3.62 0.76 -18.45
N ILE A 209 -4.81 1.25 -18.83
CA ILE A 209 -6.12 0.68 -18.44
C ILE A 209 -6.95 0.18 -19.63
N THR A 210 -6.59 0.56 -20.86
CA THR A 210 -7.09 -0.01 -22.13
C THR A 210 -5.96 -0.01 -23.16
N PRO A 211 -6.08 -0.62 -24.35
CA PRO A 211 -5.00 -0.60 -25.36
C PRO A 211 -4.54 0.79 -25.81
N ARG A 212 -5.34 1.84 -25.57
CA ARG A 212 -5.06 3.21 -26.01
C ARG A 212 -5.17 4.27 -24.92
N HIS A 213 -5.56 3.90 -23.70
CA HIS A 213 -5.80 4.85 -22.61
C HIS A 213 -5.01 4.49 -21.36
N PHE A 214 -4.40 5.50 -20.76
CA PHE A 214 -3.75 5.38 -19.46
C PHE A 214 -4.39 6.33 -18.45
N ILE A 215 -4.26 5.97 -17.18
CA ILE A 215 -4.61 6.78 -16.02
C ILE A 215 -3.34 7.37 -15.40
N ALA A 216 -3.46 8.61 -14.93
CA ALA A 216 -2.47 9.35 -14.15
C ALA A 216 -3.19 10.09 -13.00
N CYS A 217 -2.43 10.66 -12.07
CA CYS A 217 -3.00 11.52 -11.03
C CYS A 217 -3.51 12.86 -11.60
N GLY A 218 -4.66 13.33 -11.12
CA GLY A 218 -5.30 14.59 -11.49
C GLY A 218 -4.48 15.83 -11.13
N HIS A 219 -3.80 15.81 -9.99
CA HIS A 219 -2.94 16.90 -9.52
C HIS A 219 -1.66 17.07 -10.35
N GLY A 220 -1.30 16.05 -11.16
CA GLY A 220 -0.28 16.15 -12.20
C GLY A 220 -0.74 16.93 -13.44
N GLY A 221 -2.04 17.29 -13.50
CA GLY A 221 -2.63 18.09 -14.56
C GLY A 221 -2.98 17.31 -15.82
N ASN A 222 -3.35 18.06 -16.85
CA ASN A 222 -3.53 17.53 -18.20
C ASN A 222 -2.18 17.30 -18.87
N TYR A 223 -2.09 16.26 -19.69
CA TYR A 223 -0.89 15.94 -20.46
C TYR A 223 -0.95 16.66 -21.80
N ALA A 224 0.10 17.39 -22.14
CA ALA A 224 0.17 18.10 -23.42
C ALA A 224 0.13 17.12 -24.60
N THR A 225 -0.61 17.45 -25.66
CA THR A 225 -0.55 16.72 -26.93
C THR A 225 0.90 16.65 -27.43
N GLY A 226 1.33 15.47 -27.85
CA GLY A 226 2.73 15.20 -28.22
C GLY A 226 3.60 14.67 -27.09
N THR A 227 3.13 14.68 -25.83
CA THR A 227 3.84 14.07 -24.69
C THR A 227 4.13 12.60 -25.01
N THR A 228 5.40 12.22 -25.00
CA THR A 228 5.83 10.85 -25.26
C THR A 228 5.74 10.02 -24.00
N VAL A 229 5.21 8.82 -24.13
CA VAL A 229 5.05 7.82 -23.07
C VAL A 229 5.70 6.53 -23.53
N ARG A 230 6.37 5.82 -22.62
CA ARG A 230 7.01 4.53 -22.92
C ARG A 230 6.37 3.40 -22.10
N PHE A 231 6.12 2.28 -22.74
CA PHE A 231 5.79 1.01 -22.10
C PHE A 231 6.88 -0.01 -22.43
N VAL A 232 7.05 -1.00 -21.55
CA VAL A 232 8.08 -2.03 -21.70
C VAL A 232 7.39 -3.38 -21.72
N ALA A 233 7.49 -4.09 -22.84
CA ALA A 233 6.97 -5.45 -22.99
C ALA A 233 7.76 -6.44 -22.12
N SER A 234 7.24 -7.65 -21.98
CA SER A 234 7.87 -8.70 -21.16
C SER A 234 9.23 -9.15 -21.68
N ASP A 235 9.47 -9.01 -22.98
CA ASP A 235 10.73 -9.30 -23.67
C ASP A 235 11.73 -8.13 -23.62
N ASN A 236 11.42 -7.07 -22.87
CA ASN A 236 12.19 -5.81 -22.77
C ASN A 236 12.05 -4.85 -23.95
N THR A 237 11.19 -5.16 -24.92
CA THR A 237 10.91 -4.24 -26.04
C THR A 237 10.24 -2.97 -25.54
N VAL A 238 10.79 -1.81 -25.90
CA VAL A 238 10.24 -0.51 -25.55
C VAL A 238 9.27 -0.04 -26.63
N VAL A 239 8.04 0.25 -26.22
CA VAL A 239 7.00 0.79 -27.09
C VAL A 239 6.71 2.23 -26.68
N ALA A 240 6.91 3.17 -27.60
CA ALA A 240 6.58 4.57 -27.38
C ALA A 240 5.27 4.96 -28.08
N ARG A 241 4.49 5.83 -27.42
CA ARG A 241 3.31 6.50 -27.99
C ARG A 241 3.30 7.96 -27.55
N THR A 242 2.50 8.76 -28.23
CA THR A 242 2.29 10.17 -27.88
C THR A 242 0.86 10.39 -27.40
N VAL A 243 0.68 11.28 -26.42
CA VAL A 243 -0.65 11.73 -25.99
C VAL A 243 -1.28 12.57 -27.11
N ILE A 244 -2.54 12.30 -27.44
CA ILE A 244 -3.32 13.11 -28.39
C ILE A 244 -4.43 13.92 -27.71
N ALA A 245 -4.93 13.45 -26.58
CA ALA A 245 -5.88 14.17 -25.74
C ALA A 245 -5.74 13.72 -24.27
N SER A 246 -6.10 14.59 -23.34
CA SER A 246 -6.23 14.25 -21.93
C SER A 246 -7.38 15.01 -21.29
N LYS A 247 -7.91 14.47 -20.19
CA LYS A 247 -8.93 15.14 -19.39
C LYS A 247 -8.79 14.76 -17.92
N ILE A 248 -8.70 15.78 -17.07
CA ILE A 248 -8.81 15.65 -15.61
C ILE A 248 -10.27 15.40 -15.25
N HIS A 249 -10.51 14.59 -14.22
CA HIS A 249 -11.83 14.34 -13.67
C HIS A 249 -12.52 15.67 -13.28
N PRO A 250 -13.78 15.91 -13.70
CA PRO A 250 -14.45 17.20 -13.49
C PRO A 250 -14.71 17.54 -12.01
N GLN A 251 -14.74 16.53 -11.15
CA GLN A 251 -14.87 16.67 -9.69
C GLN A 251 -13.55 16.48 -8.95
N TYR A 252 -12.42 16.72 -9.62
CA TYR A 252 -11.09 16.56 -9.06
C TYR A 252 -10.93 17.27 -7.71
N SER A 253 -10.46 16.50 -6.72
CA SER A 253 -9.75 16.99 -5.54
C SER A 253 -8.61 16.04 -5.22
N ILE A 254 -7.63 16.50 -4.44
CA ILE A 254 -6.50 15.66 -4.02
C ILE A 254 -6.94 14.44 -3.18
N ASP A 255 -8.09 14.58 -2.52
CA ASP A 255 -8.67 13.59 -1.61
C ASP A 255 -9.75 12.72 -2.28
N SER A 256 -10.17 13.06 -3.50
CA SER A 256 -11.24 12.36 -4.21
C SER A 256 -11.16 12.64 -5.70
N ALA A 257 -11.21 11.58 -6.52
CA ALA A 257 -11.18 11.69 -7.97
C ALA A 257 -9.93 12.43 -8.50
N ASP A 258 -8.78 12.17 -7.87
CA ASP A 258 -7.44 12.58 -8.32
C ASP A 258 -7.01 11.80 -9.56
N ILE A 259 -7.70 12.02 -10.67
CA ILE A 259 -7.63 11.22 -11.89
C ILE A 259 -7.49 12.12 -13.11
N THR A 260 -6.52 11.80 -13.96
CA THR A 260 -6.45 12.23 -15.36
C THR A 260 -6.48 10.99 -16.26
N ILE A 261 -7.33 11.00 -17.28
CA ILE A 261 -7.29 10.01 -18.36
C ILE A 261 -6.65 10.65 -19.59
N CYS A 262 -5.80 9.89 -20.27
CA CYS A 262 -5.15 10.31 -21.51
C CYS A 262 -5.38 9.28 -22.62
N CYS A 263 -5.51 9.77 -23.86
CA CYS A 263 -5.59 8.97 -25.07
C CYS A 263 -4.27 9.01 -25.83
N LEU A 264 -3.79 7.84 -26.26
CA LEU A 264 -2.56 7.64 -27.02
C LEU A 264 -2.80 7.75 -28.53
N SER A 265 -1.76 8.11 -29.28
CA SER A 265 -1.81 8.32 -30.74
C SER A 265 -2.21 7.08 -31.54
N SER A 266 -1.96 5.88 -31.00
CA SER A 266 -2.44 4.60 -31.53
C SER A 266 -2.45 3.56 -30.42
N GLU A 267 -3.13 2.44 -30.68
CA GLU A 267 -3.12 1.29 -29.78
C GLU A 267 -1.70 0.77 -29.55
N LEU A 268 -1.48 0.26 -28.34
CA LEU A 268 -0.27 -0.48 -28.00
C LEU A 268 -0.39 -1.93 -28.51
N PRO A 269 0.72 -2.58 -28.87
CA PRO A 269 0.73 -4.01 -29.21
C PRO A 269 0.16 -4.87 -28.09
N SER A 270 -0.34 -6.06 -28.43
CA SER A 270 -0.95 -7.01 -27.47
C SER A 270 -0.01 -7.44 -26.34
N ASP A 271 1.30 -7.33 -26.55
CA ASP A 271 2.32 -7.67 -25.55
C ASP A 271 2.44 -6.60 -24.45
N ILE A 272 1.78 -5.44 -24.63
CA ILE A 272 1.54 -4.46 -23.58
C ILE A 272 0.11 -4.66 -23.06
N VAL A 273 -0.01 -5.45 -22.00
CA VAL A 273 -1.30 -5.83 -21.40
C VAL A 273 -1.79 -4.72 -20.47
N PRO A 274 -2.98 -4.12 -20.69
CA PRO A 274 -3.59 -3.20 -19.74
C PRO A 274 -3.98 -3.91 -18.43
N CYS A 275 -3.91 -3.21 -17.29
CA CYS A 275 -4.38 -3.78 -16.03
C CYS A 275 -5.90 -3.78 -15.94
N LYS A 276 -6.42 -4.64 -15.05
CA LYS A 276 -7.83 -4.62 -14.66
C LYS A 276 -8.03 -3.69 -13.47
N LEU A 277 -9.27 -3.26 -13.23
CA LEU A 277 -9.67 -2.52 -12.03
C LEU A 277 -10.48 -3.42 -11.08
N LEU A 278 -10.58 -3.00 -9.82
CA LEU A 278 -11.51 -3.60 -8.86
C LEU A 278 -12.97 -3.31 -9.29
N PRO A 279 -13.89 -4.28 -9.16
CA PRO A 279 -15.30 -4.05 -9.42
C PRO A 279 -15.94 -3.18 -8.33
N SER A 280 -17.05 -2.51 -8.64
CA SER A 280 -17.72 -1.57 -7.72
C SER A 280 -18.28 -2.23 -6.46
N ASN A 281 -18.50 -3.54 -6.47
CA ASN A 281 -18.96 -4.33 -5.33
C ASN A 281 -17.81 -4.96 -4.50
N ILE A 282 -16.57 -4.48 -4.65
CA ILE A 282 -15.40 -5.02 -3.94
C ILE A 282 -15.58 -5.11 -2.42
N ASN A 283 -16.34 -4.17 -1.82
CA ASN A 283 -16.58 -4.16 -0.37
C ASN A 283 -17.37 -5.37 0.14
N SER A 284 -18.12 -6.06 -0.72
CA SER A 284 -18.78 -7.33 -0.38
C SER A 284 -17.79 -8.50 -0.27
N TYR A 285 -16.59 -8.39 -0.85
CA TYR A 285 -15.55 -9.41 -0.81
C TYR A 285 -14.47 -9.15 0.25
N LEU A 286 -14.33 -7.89 0.68
CA LEU A 286 -13.36 -7.44 1.68
C LEU A 286 -14.08 -6.79 2.88
N PRO A 287 -14.98 -7.50 3.57
CA PRO A 287 -15.95 -6.88 4.47
C PRO A 287 -15.36 -6.39 5.80
N ASN A 288 -14.14 -6.81 6.13
CA ASN A 288 -13.45 -6.45 7.38
C ASN A 288 -12.19 -5.62 7.15
N LEU A 289 -11.94 -5.11 5.94
CA LEU A 289 -10.78 -4.26 5.67
C LEU A 289 -10.76 -3.07 6.64
N SER A 290 -9.71 -2.98 7.47
CA SER A 290 -9.59 -1.95 8.51
C SER A 290 -8.14 -1.79 8.98
N ALA A 291 -7.87 -0.82 9.85
CA ALA A 291 -6.58 -0.65 10.49
C ALA A 291 -6.14 -1.84 11.37
N LEU A 292 -7.01 -2.82 11.62
CA LEU A 292 -6.66 -4.07 12.32
C LEU A 292 -6.45 -5.24 11.35
N TYR A 293 -7.05 -5.18 10.15
CA TYR A 293 -7.07 -6.28 9.18
C TYR A 293 -6.61 -5.76 7.81
N LEU A 294 -5.34 -6.04 7.52
CA LEU A 294 -4.55 -5.47 6.43
C LEU A 294 -4.36 -6.41 5.25
N ILE A 295 -4.42 -5.87 4.03
CA ILE A 295 -4.17 -6.64 2.81
C ILE A 295 -2.93 -6.08 2.08
N PRO A 296 -1.86 -6.88 1.89
CA PRO A 296 -0.66 -6.40 1.22
C PRO A 296 -0.93 -6.13 -0.26
N SER A 297 -0.33 -5.06 -0.78
CA SER A 297 -0.47 -4.60 -2.16
C SER A 297 0.90 -4.41 -2.81
N LEU A 298 0.99 -4.62 -4.13
CA LEU A 298 2.13 -4.19 -4.92
C LEU A 298 1.99 -2.69 -5.19
N CYS A 299 2.96 -1.91 -4.74
CA CYS A 299 3.01 -0.47 -4.94
C CYS A 299 4.28 -0.09 -5.68
N LEU A 300 4.24 0.94 -6.52
CA LEU A 300 5.40 1.45 -7.24
C LEU A 300 5.70 2.88 -6.80
N ASP A 301 6.94 3.31 -7.00
CA ASP A 301 7.46 4.66 -6.77
C ASP A 301 8.12 5.20 -8.06
N ALA A 302 8.64 6.43 -8.03
CA ALA A 302 9.33 7.04 -9.17
C ALA A 302 10.69 6.38 -9.50
N GLN A 303 11.13 5.38 -8.74
CA GLN A 303 12.32 4.58 -9.00
C GLN A 303 11.98 3.16 -9.49
N GLU A 304 10.68 2.89 -9.71
CA GLU A 304 10.14 1.61 -10.17
C GLU A 304 10.56 0.43 -9.29
N LYS A 305 10.57 0.66 -7.98
CA LYS A 305 10.67 -0.39 -6.97
C LYS A 305 9.29 -0.97 -6.70
N GLY A 306 9.19 -2.30 -6.63
CA GLY A 306 7.98 -2.95 -6.15
C GLY A 306 7.94 -2.92 -4.63
N LEU A 307 7.34 -1.86 -4.09
CA LEU A 307 7.04 -1.70 -2.69
C LEU A 307 5.88 -2.59 -2.27
N ILE A 308 5.82 -2.92 -0.98
CA ILE A 308 4.70 -3.58 -0.34
C ILE A 308 4.16 -2.68 0.76
N LEU A 309 2.97 -2.14 0.52
CA LEU A 309 2.19 -1.42 1.52
C LEU A 309 0.87 -2.17 1.75
N ASP A 310 0.37 -2.06 2.97
CA ASP A 310 -0.83 -2.73 3.42
C ASP A 310 -2.04 -1.79 3.24
N LEU A 311 -2.97 -2.22 2.39
CA LEU A 311 -4.28 -1.61 2.21
C LEU A 311 -5.10 -1.85 3.48
N TYR A 312 -5.75 -0.80 4.00
CA TYR A 312 -6.57 -0.89 5.21
C TYR A 312 -7.90 -0.13 5.13
N THR A 313 -8.18 0.57 4.04
CA THR A 313 -9.47 1.23 3.80
C THR A 313 -9.77 1.28 2.31
N LEU A 314 -11.02 0.99 1.93
CA LEU A 314 -11.60 1.22 0.59
C LEU A 314 -12.95 1.93 0.73
N SER A 315 -12.90 3.26 0.71
CA SER A 315 -14.07 4.14 0.72
C SER A 315 -14.06 5.00 -0.55
N THR A 316 -14.26 6.31 -0.46
CA THR A 316 -13.90 7.25 -1.53
C THR A 316 -12.40 7.19 -1.84
N GLN A 317 -11.59 6.91 -0.82
CA GLN A 317 -10.14 6.76 -0.89
C GLN A 317 -9.73 5.31 -0.67
N ALA A 318 -8.57 4.94 -1.20
CA ALA A 318 -7.84 3.78 -0.75
C ALA A 318 -6.69 4.25 0.14
N LEU A 319 -6.63 3.72 1.36
CA LEU A 319 -5.60 4.10 2.33
C LEU A 319 -4.64 2.94 2.56
N PHE A 320 -3.36 3.28 2.55
CA PHE A 320 -2.25 2.36 2.66
C PHE A 320 -1.36 2.77 3.82
N ARG A 321 -0.75 1.78 4.46
CA ARG A 321 0.31 2.01 5.43
C ARG A 321 1.47 1.06 5.21
N PHE A 322 2.60 1.33 5.84
CA PHE A 322 3.73 0.43 5.80
C PHE A 322 3.38 -0.96 6.30
N SER A 323 3.91 -1.98 5.62
CA SER A 323 3.68 -3.34 6.07
C SER A 323 4.60 -3.67 7.24
N THR A 324 4.02 -4.00 8.39
CA THR A 324 4.82 -4.43 9.55
C THR A 324 5.39 -5.83 9.39
N LYS A 325 4.80 -6.64 8.50
CA LYS A 325 5.26 -8.00 8.17
C LYS A 325 6.26 -8.03 7.01
N ARG A 326 6.26 -7.00 6.16
CA ARG A 326 7.00 -6.94 4.88
C ARG A 326 7.74 -5.61 4.69
N ASN A 327 8.09 -4.99 5.81
CA ASN A 327 8.73 -3.68 5.93
C ASN A 327 10.04 -3.58 5.11
N ASN A 328 10.73 -4.70 4.87
CA ASN A 328 11.94 -4.76 4.07
C ASN A 328 11.66 -4.37 2.61
N PHE A 329 10.42 -4.55 2.13
CA PHE A 329 9.96 -4.07 0.83
C PHE A 329 9.15 -2.77 0.94
N THR A 330 9.33 -1.97 1.99
CA THR A 330 8.59 -0.71 2.17
C THR A 330 9.53 0.49 2.20
N GLU A 331 9.06 1.64 1.71
CA GLU A 331 9.70 2.93 1.90
C GLU A 331 8.65 4.05 1.91
N THR A 332 9.06 5.25 2.34
CA THR A 332 8.21 6.43 2.35
C THR A 332 7.87 6.87 0.93
N ILE A 333 6.58 6.98 0.66
CA ILE A 333 6.07 7.63 -0.55
C ILE A 333 6.34 9.12 -0.43
N ILE A 334 7.04 9.70 -1.41
CA ILE A 334 7.49 11.09 -1.41
C ILE A 334 7.02 11.84 -2.66
N GLY A 335 7.31 13.14 -2.71
CA GLY A 335 7.10 13.95 -3.90
C GLY A 335 7.85 13.37 -5.10
N GLY A 336 7.13 13.15 -6.20
CA GLY A 336 7.63 12.45 -7.38
C GLY A 336 6.89 11.13 -7.63
N ASP A 337 6.47 10.45 -6.56
CA ASP A 337 5.81 9.14 -6.64
C ASP A 337 4.35 9.24 -7.10
N SER A 338 3.77 10.44 -7.06
CA SER A 338 2.45 10.76 -7.59
C SER A 338 2.15 10.03 -8.90
N GLY A 339 0.94 9.49 -9.03
CA GLY A 339 0.52 8.79 -10.25
C GLY A 339 1.04 7.34 -10.37
N ASN A 340 2.05 6.93 -9.60
CA ASN A 340 2.46 5.52 -9.62
C ASN A 340 1.35 4.62 -9.06
N PRO A 341 1.23 3.38 -9.56
CA PRO A 341 0.10 2.50 -9.24
C PRO A 341 0.21 1.72 -7.93
N GLN A 342 -0.97 1.36 -7.40
CA GLN A 342 -1.15 0.37 -6.34
C GLN A 342 -2.04 -0.76 -6.87
N PHE A 343 -1.61 -2.00 -6.68
CA PHE A 343 -2.30 -3.19 -7.17
C PHE A 343 -2.58 -4.20 -6.05
N LEU A 344 -3.77 -4.81 -6.10
CA LEU A 344 -3.94 -6.15 -5.56
C LEU A 344 -3.50 -7.18 -6.60
N ILE A 345 -2.94 -8.30 -6.14
CA ILE A 345 -2.64 -9.45 -7.00
C ILE A 345 -3.78 -10.46 -6.83
N ILE A 346 -4.60 -10.60 -7.87
CA ILE A 346 -5.77 -11.50 -7.88
C ILE A 346 -5.65 -12.39 -9.10
N ASN A 347 -5.57 -13.70 -8.89
CA ASN A 347 -5.49 -14.71 -9.96
C ASN A 347 -4.32 -14.46 -10.93
N ASN A 348 -3.15 -14.14 -10.35
CA ASN A 348 -1.95 -13.79 -11.11
C ASN A 348 -2.18 -12.63 -12.10
N GLN A 349 -3.14 -11.74 -11.81
CA GLN A 349 -3.34 -10.46 -12.50
C GLN A 349 -3.01 -9.32 -11.56
N LEU A 350 -2.52 -8.21 -12.12
CA LEU A 350 -2.46 -6.93 -11.42
C LEU A 350 -3.81 -6.23 -11.55
N VAL A 351 -4.43 -5.96 -10.41
CA VAL A 351 -5.74 -5.30 -10.30
C VAL A 351 -5.56 -3.95 -9.64
N LEU A 352 -5.71 -2.88 -10.42
CA LEU A 352 -5.45 -1.51 -10.02
C LEU A 352 -6.46 -1.04 -8.99
N ILE A 353 -5.95 -0.59 -7.84
CA ILE A 353 -6.71 0.03 -6.76
C ILE A 353 -6.82 1.52 -7.02
N GLY A 354 -5.70 2.15 -7.36
CA GLY A 354 -5.52 3.58 -7.48
C GLY A 354 -4.12 3.95 -7.98
N VAL A 355 -3.89 5.26 -8.03
CA VAL A 355 -2.58 5.87 -8.28
C VAL A 355 -2.28 6.87 -7.16
N TRP A 356 -1.01 7.04 -6.79
CA TRP A 356 -0.66 7.85 -5.62
C TRP A 356 -1.14 9.30 -5.76
N SER A 357 -1.83 9.77 -4.72
CA SER A 357 -2.33 11.14 -4.62
C SER A 357 -1.51 11.97 -3.63
N THR A 358 -1.32 11.45 -2.42
CA THR A 358 -0.53 12.12 -1.37
C THR A 358 -0.10 11.10 -0.31
N SER A 359 0.81 11.52 0.56
CA SER A 359 1.34 10.73 1.67
C SER A 359 1.56 11.59 2.92
N ALA A 360 1.64 10.91 4.07
CA ALA A 360 1.96 11.51 5.35
C ALA A 360 2.68 10.48 6.24
N GLY A 361 4.01 10.52 6.25
CA GLY A 361 4.83 9.54 6.97
C GLY A 361 4.68 8.13 6.38
N SER A 362 4.34 7.14 7.21
CA SER A 362 4.06 5.75 6.78
C SER A 362 2.75 5.55 6.04
N THR A 363 1.87 6.55 6.01
CA THR A 363 0.57 6.43 5.36
C THR A 363 0.59 7.08 3.99
N ALA A 364 -0.05 6.43 3.03
CA ALA A 364 -0.25 6.96 1.69
C ALA A 364 -1.69 6.74 1.26
N GLN A 365 -2.18 7.59 0.35
CA GLN A 365 -3.55 7.52 -0.15
C GLN A 365 -3.61 7.63 -1.67
N SER A 366 -4.65 7.02 -2.21
CA SER A 366 -5.08 7.19 -3.59
C SER A 366 -6.59 7.38 -3.66
N THR A 367 -7.09 7.83 -4.81
CA THR A 367 -8.50 7.65 -5.14
C THR A 367 -8.82 6.15 -5.27
N ASN A 368 -9.93 5.71 -4.70
CA ASN A 368 -10.44 4.35 -4.92
C ASN A 368 -11.13 4.26 -6.28
N LEU A 369 -10.46 3.64 -7.28
CA LEU A 369 -10.97 3.60 -8.64
C LEU A 369 -12.22 2.71 -8.80
N SER A 370 -12.49 1.78 -7.88
CA SER A 370 -13.70 0.94 -7.95
C SER A 370 -14.99 1.76 -7.81
N GLN A 371 -14.92 2.92 -7.14
CA GLN A 371 -16.01 3.86 -6.99
C GLN A 371 -16.09 4.87 -8.15
N GLN A 372 -15.14 4.82 -9.09
CA GLN A 372 -15.00 5.77 -10.19
C GLN A 372 -15.18 5.14 -11.58
N LEU A 373 -15.56 3.86 -11.67
CA LEU A 373 -15.63 3.12 -12.94
C LEU A 373 -16.47 3.83 -14.01
N SER A 374 -17.67 4.31 -13.66
CA SER A 374 -18.54 5.04 -14.59
C SER A 374 -17.90 6.36 -15.05
N ALA A 375 -17.25 7.08 -14.13
CA ALA A 375 -16.59 8.34 -14.46
C ALA A 375 -15.33 8.15 -15.30
N ILE A 376 -14.55 7.10 -15.04
CA ILE A 376 -13.38 6.72 -15.85
C ILE A 376 -13.83 6.37 -17.27
N ASN A 377 -14.89 5.56 -17.42
CA ASN A 377 -15.44 5.24 -18.73
C ASN A 377 -15.95 6.48 -19.46
N GLN A 378 -16.58 7.42 -18.75
CA GLN A 378 -16.97 8.71 -19.34
C GLN A 378 -15.74 9.54 -19.77
N LEU A 379 -14.69 9.58 -18.94
CA LEU A 379 -13.45 10.27 -19.30
C LEU A 379 -12.77 9.65 -20.53
N ILE A 380 -12.82 8.33 -20.70
CA ILE A 380 -12.38 7.64 -21.92
C ILE A 380 -13.15 8.16 -23.14
N LEU A 381 -14.49 8.19 -23.07
CA LEU A 381 -15.33 8.75 -24.15
C LEU A 381 -15.00 10.21 -24.44
N ASP A 382 -14.75 11.00 -23.39
CA ASP A 382 -14.45 12.41 -23.52
C ASP A 382 -13.09 12.64 -24.20
N VAL A 383 -12.05 11.90 -23.84
CA VAL A 383 -10.73 12.05 -24.49
C VAL A 383 -10.72 11.51 -25.91
N ASP A 384 -11.49 10.47 -26.21
CA ASP A 384 -11.73 10.00 -27.58
C ASP A 384 -12.38 11.10 -28.42
N ALA A 385 -13.44 11.74 -27.89
CA ALA A 385 -14.12 12.84 -28.55
C ALA A 385 -13.19 14.06 -28.76
N LEU A 386 -12.39 14.42 -27.75
CA LEU A 386 -11.39 15.49 -27.87
C LEU A 386 -10.32 15.17 -28.92
N ALA A 387 -9.97 13.89 -29.10
CA ALA A 387 -9.05 13.42 -30.11
C ALA A 387 -9.70 13.24 -31.51
N GLY A 388 -11.02 13.41 -31.64
CA GLY A 388 -11.75 13.21 -32.89
C GLY A 388 -11.82 11.74 -33.32
N ILE A 389 -11.78 10.80 -32.37
CA ILE A 389 -11.85 9.36 -32.62
C ILE A 389 -12.99 8.72 -31.79
N SER A 390 -13.23 7.44 -32.04
CA SER A 390 -14.10 6.61 -31.20
C SER A 390 -13.51 5.21 -31.14
N THR A 391 -13.08 4.79 -29.96
CA THR A 391 -12.48 3.47 -29.77
C THR A 391 -13.49 2.43 -29.28
N GLY A 392 -14.54 2.87 -28.59
CA GLY A 392 -15.49 1.98 -27.91
C GLY A 392 -14.91 1.26 -26.69
N TYR A 393 -13.70 1.63 -26.25
CA TYR A 393 -13.07 1.00 -25.09
C TYR A 393 -13.74 1.39 -23.77
N GLN A 394 -13.71 0.45 -22.84
CA GLN A 394 -14.07 0.62 -21.44
C GLN A 394 -13.04 -0.08 -20.58
N VAL A 395 -12.92 0.34 -19.32
CA VAL A 395 -12.10 -0.39 -18.35
C VAL A 395 -12.66 -1.78 -18.13
N SER A 396 -11.75 -2.75 -17.96
CA SER A 396 -12.13 -4.11 -17.57
C SER A 396 -11.95 -4.29 -16.06
N THR A 397 -12.89 -5.00 -15.43
CA THR A 397 -12.80 -5.36 -14.01
C THR A 397 -12.33 -6.81 -13.84
N VAL A 398 -11.69 -7.11 -12.72
CA VAL A 398 -11.39 -8.50 -12.34
C VAL A 398 -12.69 -9.25 -12.05
N ASP A 399 -12.72 -10.54 -12.38
CA ASP A 399 -13.81 -11.45 -12.00
C ASP A 399 -13.52 -12.01 -10.61
N LEU A 400 -14.47 -11.86 -9.70
CA LEU A 400 -14.39 -12.29 -8.31
C LEU A 400 -15.38 -13.42 -7.98
N SER A 401 -16.03 -14.01 -8.99
CA SER A 401 -17.11 -14.99 -8.81
C SER A 401 -16.70 -16.27 -8.08
N GLU A 402 -15.40 -16.57 -7.97
CA GLU A 402 -14.89 -17.69 -7.19
C GLU A 402 -14.75 -17.40 -5.69
N PHE A 403 -14.83 -16.14 -5.28
CA PHE A 403 -14.72 -15.73 -3.87
C PHE A 403 -16.09 -15.56 -3.24
N PRO A 404 -16.24 -15.85 -1.94
CA PRO A 404 -17.47 -15.57 -1.22
C PRO A 404 -17.71 -14.07 -1.06
N THR A 405 -18.98 -13.68 -1.06
CA THR A 405 -19.47 -12.35 -0.68
C THR A 405 -20.10 -12.41 0.71
N TYR A 406 -20.03 -11.30 1.47
CA TYR A 406 -20.50 -11.22 2.86
C TYR A 406 -21.48 -10.08 3.11
#